data_AF-A0A803KUV7-F1
#
_entry.id   AF-A0A803KUV7-F1
#
_cell.length_a   1.000
_cell.length_b   1.000
_cell.length_c   1.000
_cell.angle_alpha   90.00
_cell.angle_beta   90.00
_cell.angle_gamma   90.00
#
_symmetry.space_group_name_H-M   'P 1'
#
loop_
_entity.id
_entity.type
_entity.pdbx_description
1 polymer ?
#
loop_
_entity_poly.entity_id
_entity_poly.type
_entity_poly.pdbx_seq_one_letter_code
_entity_poly.pdbx_strand_id
1 'polypeptide(L)'
;MLTDNDGKELGEYAYHIKISNEAEFNANFNIPEDFGEVGAISITNEQKTEVFIKNIVLDLRSGKSEFTCNSWVASKNDDPQPRVFFSNKSYLPSQTPKGLVKLRKDDLLQLRGYGEEQEERKSFQRIYDYDTYDDLGDPEKSLKLLRPVLGGNEHPYPRRCRTGREKITIEGQTFETRLDKGSPYVPINENFSKSKEAQFKFKTIYSMLHAVIPTIKEKVFATPNSRFPFFTSIDLLYNEGINLPVNNEYLGDGSTALEWLHRIIKATGDLKYKILRFELPETFKRNRFSWLSDEEFGRQTLAGMNPLSIKRVTNWPIMSNLDPKIYGNPESALTTALVDTQINIMTVEEAIKEKRLFIIDYHDALLPFVNKVRKLENTTLYGSRTLFFLDDEQQTLKPLAIELTRPPNDLKPQWKEVYTPGTCATSEWLWKLAKVHALANDTGYHQLISH
;
A
#
# COMPACT_ATOMS: atom_id res chain seq x y z
N MET A 1 -2.33 33.91 21.33
CA MET A 1 -3.03 35.20 21.28
C MET A 1 -4.52 34.94 21.21
N LEU A 2 -5.24 35.42 22.22
CA LEU A 2 -6.70 35.61 22.19
C LEU A 2 -6.93 37.04 21.67
N THR A 3 -7.98 37.29 20.90
CA THR A 3 -8.35 38.65 20.48
C THR A 3 -9.74 38.95 21.02
N ASP A 4 -9.92 40.09 21.68
CA ASP A 4 -11.25 40.55 22.09
C ASP A 4 -12.11 41.00 20.89
N ASN A 5 -13.36 41.36 21.16
CA ASN A 5 -14.32 41.80 20.13
C ASN A 5 -13.88 43.08 19.40
N ASP A 6 -12.92 43.83 19.95
CA ASP A 6 -12.34 45.05 19.39
C ASP A 6 -11.01 44.79 18.64
N GLY A 7 -10.58 43.53 18.55
CA GLY A 7 -9.37 43.12 17.84
C GLY A 7 -8.07 43.36 18.63
N LYS A 8 -8.14 43.60 19.94
CA LYS A 8 -6.95 43.75 20.78
C LYS A 8 -6.39 42.38 21.16
N GLU A 9 -5.10 42.18 20.91
CA GLU A 9 -4.39 40.95 21.25
C GLU A 9 -4.17 40.83 22.76
N LEU A 10 -4.76 39.80 23.36
CA LEU A 10 -4.48 39.27 24.69
C LEU A 10 -3.48 38.13 24.52
N GLY A 11 -2.21 38.37 24.85
CA GLY A 11 -1.13 37.39 24.70
C GLY A 11 -0.23 37.37 25.93
N GLU A 12 0.19 36.18 26.34
CA GLU A 12 1.18 35.96 27.40
C GLU A 12 2.10 34.81 27.02
N TYR A 13 3.30 34.77 27.63
CA TYR A 13 4.25 33.68 27.44
C TYR A 13 3.95 32.53 28.39
N ALA A 14 3.98 31.31 27.87
CA ALA A 14 3.83 30.11 28.68
C ALA A 14 5.19 29.66 29.24
N TYR A 15 5.23 29.34 30.53
CA TYR A 15 6.47 28.94 31.21
C TYR A 15 6.49 27.43 31.43
N HIS A 16 7.66 26.83 31.21
CA HIS A 16 7.87 25.39 31.33
C HIS A 16 7.73 24.91 32.77
N ILE A 17 6.93 23.85 32.97
CA ILE A 17 6.86 23.10 34.21
C ILE A 17 7.33 21.68 33.92
N LYS A 18 8.33 21.25 34.68
CA LYS A 18 9.08 20.02 34.40
C LYS A 18 8.29 18.77 34.75
N ILE A 19 7.92 17.99 33.74
CA ILE A 19 7.59 16.55 33.82
C ILE A 19 8.25 15.88 32.60
N SER A 20 8.39 14.55 32.61
CA SER A 20 9.28 13.70 31.79
C SER A 20 9.23 13.89 30.26
N ASN A 21 8.80 12.88 29.48
CA ASN A 21 8.82 12.91 28.01
C ASN A 21 7.77 13.87 27.40
N GLU A 22 6.98 14.53 28.26
CA GLU A 22 5.95 15.50 27.94
C GLU A 22 6.15 16.73 28.82
N ALA A 23 6.10 17.91 28.22
CA ALA A 23 6.27 19.17 28.91
C ALA A 23 4.90 19.85 29.09
N GLU A 24 4.62 20.29 30.30
CA GLU A 24 3.47 21.14 30.60
C GLU A 24 3.92 22.59 30.61
N PHE A 25 3.11 23.48 30.06
CA PHE A 25 3.37 24.92 30.02
C PHE A 25 2.16 25.66 30.55
N ASN A 26 2.37 26.53 31.54
CA ASN A 26 1.31 27.33 32.12
C ASN A 26 1.45 28.80 31.72
N ALA A 27 0.31 29.40 31.41
CA ALA A 27 0.15 30.82 31.14
C ALA A 27 -1.15 31.31 31.79
N ASN A 28 -1.12 32.53 32.32
CA ASN A 28 -2.29 33.17 32.91
C ASN A 28 -2.68 34.34 32.02
N PHE A 29 -3.94 34.46 31.63
CA PHE A 29 -4.42 35.55 30.78
C PHE A 29 -5.60 36.26 31.47
N ASN A 30 -5.69 37.57 31.31
CA ASN A 30 -6.85 38.33 31.74
C ASN A 30 -7.88 38.39 30.61
N ILE A 31 -9.02 37.72 30.80
CA ILE A 31 -10.12 37.70 29.84
C ILE A 31 -11.24 38.63 30.37
N PRO A 32 -11.70 39.62 29.58
CA PRO A 32 -12.84 40.47 29.97
C PRO A 32 -14.10 39.66 30.30
N GLU A 33 -14.92 40.13 31.25
CA GLU A 33 -16.14 39.41 31.66
C GLU A 33 -17.17 39.29 30.52
N ASP A 34 -17.15 40.20 29.55
CA ASP A 34 -18.02 40.25 28.37
C ASP A 34 -17.42 39.52 27.14
N PHE A 35 -16.25 38.90 27.27
CA PHE A 35 -15.61 38.14 26.18
C PHE A 35 -16.44 36.94 25.72
N GLY A 36 -17.23 36.37 26.63
CA GLY A 36 -18.02 35.16 26.37
C GLY A 36 -17.17 33.89 26.39
N GLU A 37 -17.62 32.87 25.66
CA GLU A 37 -16.96 31.57 25.62
C GLU A 37 -15.75 31.55 24.66
N VAL A 38 -14.62 31.02 25.12
CA VAL A 38 -13.41 30.88 24.29
C VAL A 38 -13.56 29.70 23.31
N GLY A 39 -13.81 30.01 22.04
CA GLY A 39 -14.00 28.99 21.00
C GLY A 39 -12.72 28.57 20.25
N ALA A 40 -11.65 29.38 20.32
CA ALA A 40 -10.38 29.13 19.63
C ALA A 40 -9.18 29.77 20.35
N ILE A 41 -7.99 29.23 20.12
CA ILE A 41 -6.71 29.72 20.65
C ILE A 41 -5.69 29.75 19.50
N SER A 42 -5.00 30.88 19.32
CA SER A 42 -3.88 30.97 18.39
C SER A 42 -2.55 30.84 19.12
N ILE A 43 -1.65 30.00 18.63
CA ILE A 43 -0.32 29.74 19.19
C ILE A 43 0.76 30.10 18.17
N THR A 44 1.77 30.84 18.62
CA THR A 44 3.01 31.09 17.88
C THR A 44 4.14 30.38 18.62
N ASN A 45 4.95 29.61 17.90
CA ASN A 45 6.09 28.91 18.49
C ASN A 45 7.35 29.76 18.35
N GLU A 46 7.79 30.32 19.47
CA GLU A 46 9.00 31.12 19.59
C GLU A 46 10.31 30.29 19.64
N GLN A 47 10.19 28.96 19.75
CA GLN A 47 11.35 28.05 19.75
C GLN A 47 11.94 27.91 18.35
N LYS A 48 13.22 27.54 18.28
CA LYS A 48 13.92 27.32 17.01
C LYS A 48 13.46 26.08 16.24
N THR A 49 12.80 25.13 16.92
CA THR A 49 12.36 23.85 16.38
C THR A 49 10.86 23.70 16.55
N GLU A 50 10.24 22.83 15.76
CA GLU A 50 8.83 22.48 15.87
C GLU A 50 8.48 21.88 17.24
N VAL A 51 7.25 22.15 17.70
CA VAL A 51 6.70 21.63 18.96
C VAL A 51 5.40 20.90 18.67
N PHE A 52 5.21 19.72 19.26
CA PHE A 52 3.96 18.98 19.17
C PHE A 52 3.02 19.35 20.31
N ILE A 53 1.91 20.00 20.00
CA ILE A 53 0.90 20.37 21.00
C ILE A 53 -0.14 19.25 21.06
N LYS A 54 -0.22 18.58 22.21
CA LYS A 54 -1.20 17.51 22.47
C LYS A 54 -2.57 18.07 22.78
N ASN A 55 -2.64 18.87 23.84
CA ASN A 55 -3.87 19.45 24.38
C ASN A 55 -3.60 20.84 24.94
N ILE A 56 -4.66 21.65 24.99
CA ILE A 56 -4.69 22.92 25.74
C ILE A 56 -5.91 22.86 26.64
N VAL A 57 -5.72 23.19 27.92
CA VAL A 57 -6.78 23.24 28.91
C VAL A 57 -6.87 24.65 29.46
N LEU A 58 -8.04 25.27 29.33
CA LEU A 58 -8.35 26.56 29.93
C LEU A 58 -9.17 26.34 31.19
N ASP A 59 -8.67 26.78 32.33
CA ASP A 59 -9.41 26.82 33.59
C ASP A 59 -10.03 28.21 33.77
N LEU A 60 -11.30 28.36 33.40
CA LEU A 60 -12.03 29.63 33.48
C LEU A 60 -12.96 29.60 34.70
N ARG A 61 -13.34 30.79 35.21
CA ARG A 61 -14.38 30.90 36.26
C ARG A 61 -15.70 30.23 35.87
N SER A 62 -16.01 30.20 34.57
CA SER A 62 -17.19 29.57 33.99
C SER A 62 -17.07 28.06 33.81
N GLY A 63 -15.90 27.47 34.03
CA GLY A 63 -15.62 26.04 33.88
C GLY A 63 -14.39 25.75 33.02
N LYS A 64 -14.01 24.47 32.96
CA LYS A 64 -12.87 24.01 32.17
C LYS A 64 -13.24 23.85 30.70
N SER A 65 -12.42 24.39 29.80
CA SER A 65 -12.53 24.20 28.34
C SER A 65 -11.30 23.47 27.82
N GLU A 66 -11.52 22.44 27.00
CA GLU A 66 -10.45 21.59 26.46
C GLU A 66 -10.37 21.68 24.92
N PHE A 67 -9.14 21.68 24.43
CA PHE A 67 -8.77 21.74 23.01
C PHE A 67 -7.88 20.54 22.70
N THR A 68 -8.41 19.55 21.98
CA THR A 68 -7.63 18.41 21.51
C THR A 68 -6.88 18.78 20.24
N CYS A 69 -5.57 19.03 20.36
CA CYS A 69 -4.77 19.64 19.31
C CYS A 69 -4.09 18.62 18.41
N ASN A 70 -3.30 17.70 19.00
CA ASN A 70 -2.52 16.66 18.32
C ASN A 70 -1.85 17.11 17.01
N SER A 71 -1.14 18.24 17.05
CA SER A 71 -0.54 18.85 15.87
C SER A 71 0.84 19.38 16.16
N TRP A 72 1.71 19.31 15.15
CA TRP A 72 2.95 20.07 15.13
C TRP A 72 2.68 21.55 14.87
N VAL A 73 3.41 22.42 15.56
CA VAL A 73 3.49 23.87 15.36
C VAL A 73 4.93 24.19 14.98
N ALA A 74 5.10 24.66 13.74
CA ALA A 74 6.41 25.04 13.20
C ALA A 74 7.00 26.21 13.97
N SER A 75 8.33 26.36 13.94
CA SER A 75 9.01 27.56 14.45
C SER A 75 8.48 28.80 13.73
N LYS A 76 8.33 29.92 14.44
CA LYS A 76 7.93 31.21 13.83
C LYS A 76 8.88 31.68 12.71
N ASN A 77 10.12 31.19 12.72
CA ASN A 77 11.10 31.51 11.69
C ASN A 77 10.79 30.79 10.37
N ASP A 78 10.14 29.63 10.45
CA ASP A 78 9.73 28.82 9.30
C ASP A 78 8.31 29.18 8.85
N ASP A 79 7.39 29.31 9.80
CA ASP A 79 6.00 29.72 9.58
C ASP A 79 5.62 30.86 10.53
N PRO A 80 5.68 32.12 10.07
CA PRO A 80 5.33 33.27 10.89
C PRO A 80 3.85 33.34 11.27
N GLN A 81 2.98 32.58 10.60
CA GLN A 81 1.53 32.62 10.85
C GLN A 81 1.18 31.86 12.14
N PRO A 82 0.41 32.46 13.07
CA PRO A 82 -0.04 31.76 14.26
C PRO A 82 -0.93 30.56 13.91
N ARG A 83 -0.74 29.44 14.62
CA ARG A 83 -1.55 28.24 14.46
C ARG A 83 -2.80 28.31 15.34
N VAL A 84 -3.97 28.21 14.72
CA VAL A 84 -5.27 28.25 15.39
C VAL A 84 -5.68 26.83 15.82
N PHE A 85 -6.17 26.70 17.05
CA PHE A 85 -6.79 25.50 17.60
C PHE A 85 -8.22 25.82 18.05
N PHE A 86 -9.19 25.01 17.63
CA PHE A 86 -10.60 25.19 18.01
C PHE A 86 -10.96 24.31 19.20
N SER A 87 -11.94 24.75 19.99
CA SER A 87 -12.50 23.94 21.08
C SER A 87 -13.13 22.65 20.54
N ASN A 88 -13.32 21.65 21.40
CA ASN A 88 -13.90 20.35 21.01
C ASN A 88 -15.40 20.41 20.63
N LYS A 89 -16.02 21.60 20.60
CA LYS A 89 -17.41 21.78 20.15
C LYS A 89 -17.52 21.71 18.63
N SER A 90 -18.46 20.91 18.14
CA SER A 90 -18.67 20.68 16.72
C SER A 90 -19.77 21.59 16.13
N TYR A 91 -19.49 22.20 14.98
CA TYR A 91 -20.42 23.10 14.29
C TYR A 91 -20.46 22.84 12.78
N LEU A 92 -21.67 22.78 12.21
CA LEU A 92 -21.84 22.97 10.77
C LEU A 92 -21.41 24.39 10.36
N PRO A 93 -21.04 24.65 9.09
CA PRO A 93 -20.66 25.98 8.65
C PRO A 93 -21.68 27.07 9.03
N SER A 94 -22.99 26.79 8.88
CA SER A 94 -24.09 27.70 9.22
C SER A 94 -24.30 27.94 10.72
N GLN A 95 -23.73 27.09 11.57
CA GLN A 95 -23.84 27.15 13.04
C GLN A 95 -22.56 27.68 13.70
N THR A 96 -21.52 27.97 12.90
CA THR A 96 -20.25 28.48 13.42
C THR A 96 -20.50 29.79 14.17
N PRO A 97 -20.09 29.91 15.45
CA PRO A 97 -20.22 31.17 16.19
C PRO A 97 -19.60 32.33 15.41
N LYS A 98 -20.25 33.50 15.39
CA LYS A 98 -19.87 34.64 14.52
C LYS A 98 -18.39 35.01 14.66
N GLY A 99 -17.84 35.01 15.88
CA GLY A 99 -16.42 35.30 16.14
C GLY A 99 -15.44 34.26 15.57
N LEU A 100 -15.89 33.03 15.28
CA LEU A 100 -15.05 31.95 14.74
C LEU A 100 -15.14 31.80 13.22
N VAL A 101 -16.11 32.46 12.56
CA VAL A 101 -16.35 32.30 11.11
C VAL A 101 -15.11 32.65 10.29
N LYS A 102 -14.44 33.76 10.61
CA LYS A 102 -13.23 34.20 9.93
C LYS A 102 -12.08 33.21 10.16
N LEU A 103 -11.80 32.84 11.42
CA LEU A 103 -10.75 31.89 11.78
C LEU A 103 -10.93 30.54 11.08
N ARG A 104 -12.17 30.03 11.03
CA ARG A 104 -12.51 28.78 10.32
C ARG A 104 -12.20 28.89 8.82
N LYS A 105 -12.54 30.02 8.19
CA LYS A 105 -12.29 30.25 6.76
C LYS A 105 -10.79 30.37 6.48
N ASP A 106 -10.08 31.12 7.30
CA ASP A 106 -8.66 31.39 7.13
C ASP A 106 -7.82 30.12 7.35
N ASP A 107 -8.13 29.30 8.36
CA ASP A 107 -7.47 27.99 8.58
C ASP A 107 -7.70 27.04 7.39
N LEU A 108 -8.91 27.01 6.82
CA LEU A 108 -9.19 26.23 5.60
C LEU A 108 -8.43 26.74 4.37
N LEU A 109 -8.22 28.05 4.23
CA LEU A 109 -7.42 28.63 3.14
C LEU A 109 -5.94 28.26 3.31
N GLN A 110 -5.40 28.34 4.52
CA GLN A 110 -4.03 27.91 4.82
C GLN A 110 -3.82 26.42 4.53
N LEU A 111 -4.79 25.57 4.89
CA LEU A 111 -4.76 24.13 4.60
C LEU A 111 -4.75 23.82 3.10
N ARG A 112 -5.37 24.65 2.26
CA ARG A 112 -5.35 24.49 0.79
C ARG A 112 -4.09 25.10 0.16
N GLY A 113 -3.49 26.08 0.84
CA GLY A 113 -2.38 26.87 0.32
C GLY A 113 -2.89 27.99 -0.59
N TYR A 114 -2.02 28.96 -0.86
CA TYR A 114 -2.38 30.19 -1.59
C TYR A 114 -2.31 30.07 -3.12
N GLY A 115 -2.40 28.85 -3.67
CA GLY A 115 -2.50 28.64 -5.12
C GLY A 115 -1.23 28.94 -5.91
N GLU A 116 -0.07 29.09 -5.25
CA GLU A 116 1.20 29.18 -5.96
C GLU A 116 1.59 27.79 -6.48
N GLU A 117 1.29 27.55 -7.75
CA GLU A 117 1.48 26.27 -8.46
C GLU A 117 2.96 25.84 -8.59
N GLN A 118 3.91 26.69 -8.20
CA GLN A 118 5.34 26.49 -8.50
C GLN A 118 6.25 26.30 -7.29
N GLU A 119 5.72 26.36 -6.06
CA GLU A 119 6.56 26.14 -4.88
C GLU A 119 6.59 24.66 -4.45
N GLU A 120 7.82 24.21 -4.17
CA GLU A 120 8.11 22.93 -3.52
C GLU A 120 7.66 22.97 -2.06
N ARG A 121 6.89 21.96 -1.66
CA ARG A 121 6.34 21.86 -0.32
C ARG A 121 7.43 21.58 0.72
N LYS A 122 7.42 22.32 1.82
CA LYS A 122 8.40 22.25 2.90
C LYS A 122 7.89 21.38 4.05
N SER A 123 8.80 20.70 4.76
CA SER A 123 8.46 19.68 5.78
C SER A 123 7.56 20.15 6.91
N PHE A 124 7.58 21.45 7.24
CA PHE A 124 6.76 22.05 8.28
C PHE A 124 5.35 22.44 7.82
N GLN A 125 5.11 22.47 6.50
CA GLN A 125 3.84 22.91 5.94
C GLN A 125 2.74 21.87 6.13
N ARG A 126 1.51 22.36 6.29
CA ARG A 126 0.29 21.56 6.45
C ARG A 126 -0.66 21.76 5.26
N ILE A 127 -0.11 21.82 4.04
CA ILE A 127 -0.87 22.17 2.84
C ILE A 127 -1.27 20.90 2.08
N TYR A 128 -2.57 20.69 1.92
CA TYR A 128 -3.19 19.59 1.21
C TYR A 128 -3.62 20.04 -0.18
N ASP A 129 -3.08 19.38 -1.19
CA ASP A 129 -3.37 19.69 -2.58
C ASP A 129 -3.13 18.45 -3.45
N TYR A 130 -3.59 18.48 -4.69
CA TYR A 130 -3.62 17.33 -5.59
C TYR A 130 -2.59 17.43 -6.70
N ASP A 131 -2.01 16.29 -7.07
CA ASP A 131 -1.24 16.17 -8.30
C ASP A 131 -1.40 14.73 -8.85
N THR A 132 -0.96 14.51 -10.08
CA THR A 132 -0.93 13.19 -10.75
C THR A 132 0.28 12.38 -10.30
N TYR A 133 0.32 11.08 -10.61
CA TYR A 133 1.51 10.24 -10.41
C TYR A 133 2.47 10.44 -11.58
N ASP A 134 3.11 11.61 -11.61
CA ASP A 134 4.16 12.02 -12.53
C ASP A 134 5.58 11.87 -11.91
N ASP A 135 5.67 11.23 -10.73
CA ASP A 135 6.85 11.15 -9.86
C ASP A 135 7.40 9.71 -9.64
N LEU A 136 6.86 8.75 -10.40
CA LEU A 136 7.22 7.33 -10.31
C LEU A 136 8.47 6.97 -11.13
N GLY A 137 8.70 7.67 -12.24
CA GLY A 137 9.83 7.46 -13.13
C GLY A 137 11.13 8.09 -12.63
N ASP A 138 12.24 7.72 -13.24
CA ASP A 138 13.56 8.36 -13.01
C ASP A 138 14.32 8.53 -14.34
N PRO A 139 13.75 9.32 -15.27
CA PRO A 139 14.27 9.39 -16.63
C PRO A 139 15.60 10.17 -16.74
N GLU A 140 15.94 10.99 -15.74
CA GLU A 140 17.25 11.65 -15.63
C GLU A 140 18.38 10.63 -15.48
N LYS A 141 18.16 9.60 -14.66
CA LYS A 141 19.11 8.50 -14.50
C LYS A 141 19.17 7.59 -15.72
N SER A 142 18.02 7.30 -16.34
CA SER A 142 17.94 6.52 -17.58
C SER A 142 16.58 6.61 -18.22
N LEU A 143 16.52 6.81 -19.55
CA LEU A 143 15.27 6.72 -20.31
C LEU A 143 14.53 5.38 -20.16
N LYS A 144 15.21 4.29 -19.75
CA LYS A 144 14.57 3.00 -19.42
C LYS A 144 13.69 3.06 -18.17
N LEU A 145 13.90 4.06 -17.33
CA LEU A 145 13.14 4.33 -16.10
C LEU A 145 12.03 5.36 -16.33
N LEU A 146 11.82 5.82 -17.57
CA LEU A 146 10.66 6.61 -17.93
C LEU A 146 9.38 5.79 -17.67
N ARG A 147 8.38 6.43 -17.06
CA ARG A 147 7.08 5.84 -16.76
C ARG A 147 5.99 6.79 -17.26
N PRO A 148 4.86 6.27 -17.77
CA PRO A 148 3.74 7.13 -18.13
C PRO A 148 3.19 7.82 -16.88
N VAL A 149 2.69 9.04 -17.04
CA VAL A 149 1.96 9.75 -15.99
C VAL A 149 0.64 9.02 -15.72
N LEU A 150 0.36 8.69 -14.45
CA LEU A 150 -0.94 8.14 -14.06
C LEU A 150 -1.81 9.24 -13.46
N GLY A 151 -2.92 9.53 -14.14
CA GLY A 151 -3.84 10.63 -13.86
C GLY A 151 -4.14 11.42 -15.14
N GLY A 152 -5.42 11.70 -15.39
CA GLY A 152 -5.86 12.37 -16.62
C GLY A 152 -6.81 11.49 -17.44
N ASN A 153 -6.94 11.78 -18.73
CA ASN A 153 -7.87 11.06 -19.61
C ASN A 153 -7.27 9.78 -20.20
N GLU A 154 -5.97 9.76 -20.49
CA GLU A 154 -5.30 8.61 -21.11
C GLU A 154 -5.05 7.47 -20.11
N HIS A 155 -4.64 7.83 -18.89
CA HIS A 155 -4.41 6.89 -17.79
C HIS A 155 -5.17 7.37 -16.55
N PRO A 156 -6.50 7.16 -16.48
CA PRO A 156 -7.28 7.61 -15.34
C PRO A 156 -6.78 6.95 -14.05
N TYR A 157 -6.50 7.76 -13.05
CA TYR A 157 -5.97 7.32 -11.76
C TYR A 157 -6.36 8.31 -10.65
N PRO A 158 -6.53 7.85 -9.40
CA PRO A 158 -6.66 8.73 -8.24
C PRO A 158 -5.52 9.76 -8.19
N ARG A 159 -5.80 10.95 -7.64
CA ARG A 159 -4.77 11.94 -7.37
C ARG A 159 -4.00 11.58 -6.11
N ARG A 160 -2.76 12.04 -6.04
CA ARG A 160 -1.89 11.98 -4.86
C ARG A 160 -1.71 13.35 -4.24
N CYS A 161 -1.08 13.40 -3.06
CA CYS A 161 -0.70 14.64 -2.42
C CYS A 161 0.37 15.37 -3.25
N ARG A 162 0.12 16.64 -3.61
CA ARG A 162 1.09 17.48 -4.32
C ARG A 162 2.33 17.69 -3.46
N THR A 163 3.50 17.53 -4.08
CA THR A 163 4.81 17.78 -3.46
C THR A 163 5.52 18.98 -4.08
N GLY A 164 5.30 19.24 -5.37
CA GLY A 164 5.72 20.48 -6.04
C GLY A 164 7.23 20.59 -6.25
N ARG A 165 7.98 19.47 -6.25
CA ARG A 165 9.39 19.48 -6.65
C ARG A 165 9.51 19.92 -8.10
N GLU A 166 10.75 20.23 -8.49
CA GLU A 166 11.10 20.62 -9.84
C GLU A 166 10.53 19.61 -10.86
N LYS A 167 10.05 20.12 -12.00
CA LYS A 167 9.53 19.29 -13.08
C LYS A 167 10.46 19.36 -14.29
N ILE A 168 10.63 18.24 -14.96
CA ILE A 168 11.40 18.08 -16.19
C ILE A 168 10.49 17.67 -17.33
N THR A 169 10.83 18.06 -18.56
CA THR A 169 10.06 17.67 -19.75
C THR A 169 10.92 16.83 -20.67
N ILE A 170 10.45 15.62 -20.99
CA ILE A 170 11.11 14.65 -21.87
C ILE A 170 10.08 14.18 -22.89
N GLU A 171 10.43 14.26 -24.17
CA GLU A 171 9.56 13.85 -25.29
C GLU A 171 8.15 14.48 -25.24
N GLY A 172 8.05 15.73 -24.76
CA GLY A 172 6.79 16.46 -24.66
C GLY A 172 5.91 16.10 -23.45
N GLN A 173 6.37 15.23 -22.56
CA GLN A 173 5.71 14.90 -21.30
C GLN A 173 6.49 15.48 -20.11
N THR A 174 5.76 15.99 -19.12
CA THR A 174 6.34 16.62 -17.92
C THR A 174 6.24 15.68 -16.72
N PHE A 175 7.33 15.58 -15.95
CA PHE A 175 7.47 14.67 -14.80
C PHE A 175 8.06 15.42 -13.61
N GLU A 176 7.68 15.05 -12.40
CA GLU A 176 8.30 15.57 -11.18
C GLU A 176 9.60 14.82 -10.88
N THR A 177 10.67 15.56 -10.54
CA THR A 177 11.98 14.98 -10.27
C THR A 177 11.98 14.09 -9.02
N ARG A 178 12.94 13.16 -8.98
CA ARG A 178 13.09 12.25 -7.85
C ARG A 178 13.79 12.96 -6.70
N LEU A 179 13.42 12.55 -5.49
CA LEU A 179 14.07 13.02 -4.27
C LEU A 179 15.36 12.22 -4.04
N ASP A 180 16.51 12.89 -4.06
CA ASP A 180 17.81 12.25 -3.85
C ASP A 180 17.96 11.65 -2.44
N LYS A 181 17.45 12.36 -1.43
CA LYS A 181 17.56 11.98 0.00
C LYS A 181 16.33 12.42 0.79
N GLY A 182 15.88 11.55 1.69
CA GLY A 182 14.74 11.78 2.57
C GLY A 182 13.47 11.05 2.14
N SER A 183 12.34 11.51 2.65
CA SER A 183 11.00 11.02 2.30
C SER A 183 10.27 12.08 1.47
N PRO A 184 9.40 11.68 0.53
CA PRO A 184 8.52 12.63 -0.15
C PRO A 184 7.69 13.44 0.86
N TYR A 185 7.39 14.69 0.51
CA TYR A 185 6.55 15.56 1.35
C TYR A 185 5.18 14.93 1.59
N VAL A 186 4.74 14.98 2.84
CA VAL A 186 3.34 14.93 3.25
C VAL A 186 3.11 16.07 4.26
N PRO A 187 1.88 16.57 4.41
CA PRO A 187 1.54 17.55 5.43
C PRO A 187 2.05 17.10 6.80
N ILE A 188 2.66 18.00 7.58
CA ILE A 188 3.45 17.63 8.78
C ILE A 188 2.71 16.72 9.77
N ASN A 189 1.39 16.85 9.89
CA ASN A 189 0.58 16.03 10.80
C ASN A 189 0.26 14.63 10.26
N GLU A 190 0.43 14.40 8.95
CA GLU A 190 0.29 13.10 8.29
C GLU A 190 1.61 12.32 8.26
N ASN A 191 2.73 12.96 8.62
CA ASN A 191 3.99 12.26 8.81
C ASN A 191 3.82 11.16 9.87
N PHE A 192 4.48 10.04 9.63
CA PHE A 192 4.57 9.02 10.66
C PHE A 192 5.21 9.59 11.91
N SER A 193 4.68 9.19 13.07
CA SER A 193 5.40 9.39 14.33
C SER A 193 6.78 8.74 14.25
N LYS A 194 7.77 9.22 15.00
CA LYS A 194 9.11 8.61 15.02
C LYS A 194 9.07 7.09 15.25
N SER A 195 8.14 6.60 16.08
CA SER A 195 7.90 5.18 16.32
C SER A 195 7.36 4.44 15.09
N LYS A 196 6.38 5.01 14.37
CA LYS A 196 5.85 4.44 13.13
C LYS A 196 6.87 4.53 12.00
N GLU A 197 7.60 5.64 11.88
CA GLU A 197 8.64 5.81 10.88
C GLU A 197 9.74 4.77 11.08
N ALA A 198 10.21 4.55 12.31
CA ALA A 198 11.13 3.47 12.65
C ALA A 198 10.58 2.08 12.27
N GLN A 199 9.28 1.85 12.42
CA GLN A 199 8.61 0.59 12.06
C GLN A 199 8.37 0.44 10.54
N PHE A 200 8.21 1.54 9.81
CA PHE A 200 7.73 1.56 8.42
C PHE A 200 8.79 2.04 7.42
N LYS A 201 10.09 2.02 7.76
CA LYS A 201 11.15 2.30 6.78
C LYS A 201 11.17 1.20 5.71
N PHE A 202 10.25 1.28 4.76
CA PHE A 202 10.12 0.39 3.61
C PHE A 202 11.42 0.36 2.81
N LYS A 203 12.15 1.48 2.73
CA LYS A 203 13.49 1.53 2.14
C LYS A 203 14.50 0.66 2.89
N THR A 204 14.39 0.51 4.21
CA THR A 204 15.20 -0.41 5.02
C THR A 204 14.79 -1.85 4.75
N ILE A 205 13.50 -2.15 4.69
CA ILE A 205 12.99 -3.50 4.37
C ILE A 205 13.42 -3.92 2.96
N TYR A 206 13.16 -3.06 1.97
CA TYR A 206 13.51 -3.27 0.57
C TYR A 206 15.03 -3.39 0.40
N SER A 207 15.82 -2.47 0.97
CA SER A 207 17.28 -2.55 0.92
C SER A 207 17.82 -3.80 1.62
N MET A 208 17.20 -4.23 2.71
CA MET A 208 17.60 -5.46 3.41
C MET A 208 17.25 -6.70 2.57
N LEU A 209 16.05 -6.81 1.99
CA LEU A 209 15.71 -7.88 1.06
C LEU A 209 16.69 -7.93 -0.11
N HIS A 210 17.04 -6.77 -0.69
CA HIS A 210 18.04 -6.68 -1.75
C HIS A 210 19.46 -7.03 -1.28
N ALA A 211 19.84 -6.71 -0.04
CA ALA A 211 21.13 -7.07 0.54
C ALA A 211 21.23 -8.55 0.92
N VAL A 212 20.09 -9.19 1.23
CA VAL A 212 19.97 -10.62 1.53
C VAL A 212 20.03 -11.47 0.27
N ILE A 213 19.54 -10.96 -0.87
CA ILE A 213 19.58 -11.67 -2.17
C ILE A 213 20.99 -12.19 -2.52
N PRO A 214 22.08 -11.39 -2.44
CA PRO A 214 23.45 -11.86 -2.61
C PRO A 214 23.88 -13.01 -1.68
N THR A 215 23.40 -13.04 -0.43
CA THR A 215 23.81 -14.08 0.53
C THR A 215 22.98 -15.35 0.44
N ILE A 216 21.68 -15.24 0.09
CA ILE A 216 20.91 -16.39 -0.41
C ILE A 216 21.61 -16.93 -1.65
N LYS A 217 22.05 -16.04 -2.55
CA LYS A 217 22.82 -16.43 -3.72
C LYS A 217 24.07 -17.22 -3.31
N GLU A 218 24.94 -16.70 -2.46
CA GLU A 218 26.16 -17.41 -2.07
C GLU A 218 25.93 -18.75 -1.35
N LYS A 219 24.95 -18.84 -0.42
CA LYS A 219 24.70 -20.07 0.36
C LYS A 219 23.86 -21.12 -0.39
N VAL A 220 23.00 -20.71 -1.32
CA VAL A 220 22.01 -21.60 -1.99
C VAL A 220 22.29 -21.74 -3.49
N PHE A 221 22.96 -20.77 -4.12
CA PHE A 221 23.08 -20.62 -5.58
C PHE A 221 24.52 -20.34 -6.03
N ALA A 222 25.20 -21.34 -6.61
CA ALA A 222 26.57 -21.18 -7.11
C ALA A 222 26.76 -20.05 -8.17
N THR A 223 25.68 -19.57 -8.81
CA THR A 223 25.73 -18.50 -9.84
C THR A 223 24.51 -17.54 -9.78
N PRO A 224 24.61 -16.31 -10.35
CA PRO A 224 23.54 -15.29 -10.35
C PRO A 224 22.19 -15.72 -10.94
N ASN A 225 22.16 -16.80 -11.75
CA ASN A 225 20.97 -17.34 -12.41
C ASN A 225 20.49 -18.68 -11.81
N SER A 226 20.99 -19.07 -10.65
CA SER A 226 20.59 -20.36 -10.06
C SER A 226 19.18 -20.27 -9.45
N ARG A 227 18.45 -21.37 -9.54
CA ARG A 227 17.06 -21.53 -9.08
C ARG A 227 17.04 -22.40 -7.83
N PHE A 228 16.01 -22.28 -6.98
CA PHE A 228 15.83 -23.20 -5.86
C PHE A 228 15.82 -24.65 -6.36
N PRO A 229 16.76 -25.50 -5.91
CA PRO A 229 16.89 -26.85 -6.46
C PRO A 229 15.77 -27.78 -5.95
N PHE A 230 15.23 -27.52 -4.76
CA PHE A 230 14.13 -28.28 -4.14
C PHE A 230 13.34 -27.40 -3.16
N PHE A 231 12.10 -27.80 -2.82
CA PHE A 231 11.26 -27.04 -1.89
C PHE A 231 11.87 -26.87 -0.50
N THR A 232 12.66 -27.85 -0.02
CA THR A 232 13.35 -27.76 1.27
C THR A 232 14.39 -26.63 1.30
N SER A 233 14.89 -26.17 0.15
CA SER A 233 15.77 -24.99 0.10
C SER A 233 15.02 -23.69 0.42
N ILE A 234 13.70 -23.65 0.21
CA ILE A 234 12.84 -22.54 0.63
C ILE A 234 12.65 -22.58 2.16
N ASP A 235 12.52 -23.78 2.73
CA ASP A 235 12.40 -23.97 4.19
C ASP A 235 13.64 -23.44 4.96
N LEU A 236 14.83 -23.47 4.36
CA LEU A 236 16.06 -22.95 4.97
C LEU A 236 15.97 -21.45 5.30
N LEU A 237 15.17 -20.68 4.54
CA LEU A 237 14.92 -19.26 4.81
C LEU A 237 14.26 -19.05 6.18
N TYR A 238 13.46 -20.03 6.64
CA TYR A 238 12.77 -20.00 7.93
C TYR A 238 13.49 -20.75 9.05
N ASN A 239 14.37 -21.70 8.73
CA ASN A 239 15.00 -22.57 9.73
C ASN A 239 16.40 -22.12 10.15
N GLU A 240 17.28 -21.90 9.18
CA GLU A 240 18.70 -21.57 9.42
C GLU A 240 18.95 -20.07 9.36
N GLY A 241 18.11 -19.34 8.63
CA GLY A 241 18.28 -17.91 8.41
C GLY A 241 19.48 -17.56 7.54
N ILE A 242 19.60 -16.29 7.18
CA ILE A 242 20.58 -15.80 6.20
C ILE A 242 21.57 -14.87 6.89
N ASN A 243 22.87 -15.08 6.67
CA ASN A 243 23.91 -14.20 7.20
C ASN A 243 23.87 -12.88 6.43
N LEU A 244 23.65 -11.75 7.10
CA LEU A 244 23.80 -10.46 6.43
C LEU A 244 25.28 -10.04 6.37
N PRO A 245 25.78 -9.55 5.23
CA PRO A 245 26.99 -8.75 5.22
C PRO A 245 26.67 -7.44 5.95
N VAL A 246 27.28 -7.23 7.11
CA VAL A 246 27.13 -5.99 7.88
C VAL A 246 27.98 -4.91 7.22
N ASN A 247 27.51 -4.34 6.12
CA ASN A 247 28.02 -3.05 5.66
C ASN A 247 27.26 -1.95 6.41
N ASN A 248 27.96 -1.31 7.35
CA ASN A 248 27.44 -0.23 8.20
C ASN A 248 26.95 1.01 7.44
N GLU A 249 27.14 1.10 6.13
CA GLU A 249 26.66 2.24 5.31
C GLU A 249 25.14 2.22 5.04
N TYR A 250 24.49 1.05 5.13
CA TYR A 250 23.05 0.92 4.80
C TYR A 250 22.13 0.86 6.04
N LEU A 251 22.72 0.66 7.22
CA LEU A 251 22.02 0.65 8.50
C LEU A 251 22.22 2.01 9.17
N GLY A 252 21.39 2.99 8.81
CA GLY A 252 21.29 4.20 9.63
C GLY A 252 20.98 3.84 11.08
N ASP A 253 21.58 4.57 12.02
CA ASP A 253 21.48 4.45 13.49
C ASP A 253 20.94 3.09 13.99
N GLY A 254 21.88 2.15 14.22
CA GLY A 254 21.64 0.71 14.42
C GLY A 254 20.82 0.29 15.64
N SER A 255 20.16 1.20 16.35
CA SER A 255 19.28 0.91 17.48
C SER A 255 17.83 0.61 17.06
N THR A 256 17.26 1.38 16.13
CA THR A 256 15.82 1.32 15.77
C THR A 256 15.51 0.32 14.65
N ALA A 257 16.44 0.09 13.72
CA ALA A 257 16.30 -0.95 12.70
C ALA A 257 16.23 -2.36 13.30
N LEU A 258 16.84 -2.55 14.49
CA LEU A 258 16.92 -3.84 15.17
C LEU A 258 15.62 -4.26 15.84
N GLU A 259 14.82 -3.32 16.36
CA GLU A 259 13.59 -3.61 17.07
C GLU A 259 12.50 -4.17 16.15
N TRP A 260 12.39 -3.67 14.91
CA TRP A 260 11.47 -4.24 13.91
C TRP A 260 11.95 -5.60 13.41
N LEU A 261 13.26 -5.77 13.27
CA LEU A 261 13.90 -7.04 12.93
C LEU A 261 13.36 -8.16 13.82
N HIS A 262 13.28 -7.96 15.15
CA HIS A 262 12.73 -8.95 16.09
C HIS A 262 11.27 -9.38 15.85
N ARG A 263 10.44 -8.62 15.10
CA ARG A 263 9.00 -8.94 14.84
C ARG A 263 8.75 -9.74 13.57
N ILE A 264 9.67 -9.72 12.61
CA ILE A 264 9.59 -10.53 11.38
C ILE A 264 10.69 -11.59 11.35
N ILE A 265 11.75 -11.37 12.14
CA ILE A 265 13.00 -12.10 12.07
C ILE A 265 13.54 -12.34 13.48
N LYS A 266 13.81 -13.59 13.85
CA LYS A 266 14.57 -13.86 15.09
C LYS A 266 16.05 -13.56 14.84
N ALA A 267 16.56 -12.45 15.37
CA ALA A 267 17.99 -12.16 15.38
C ALA A 267 18.67 -12.95 16.52
N THR A 268 19.59 -13.85 16.18
CA THR A 268 20.38 -14.64 17.14
C THR A 268 21.85 -14.65 16.72
N GLY A 269 22.77 -14.46 17.67
CA GLY A 269 24.23 -14.49 17.46
C GLY A 269 24.94 -13.20 17.85
N ASP A 270 26.27 -13.29 18.06
CA ASP A 270 27.13 -12.13 18.36
C ASP A 270 27.08 -11.08 17.24
N LEU A 271 27.27 -9.80 17.62
CA LEU A 271 27.22 -8.59 16.77
C LEU A 271 27.98 -8.67 15.44
N LYS A 272 28.89 -9.63 15.28
CA LYS A 272 29.72 -9.87 14.08
C LYS A 272 29.00 -10.65 12.97
N TYR A 273 27.98 -11.46 13.30
CA TYR A 273 27.19 -12.24 12.34
C TYR A 273 25.73 -12.30 12.77
N LYS A 274 24.91 -11.31 12.37
CA LYS A 274 23.46 -11.38 12.59
C LYS A 274 22.86 -12.38 11.60
N ILE A 275 22.34 -13.49 12.12
CA ILE A 275 21.55 -14.45 11.36
C ILE A 275 20.11 -13.95 11.27
N LEU A 276 19.61 -13.74 10.06
CA LEU A 276 18.21 -13.36 9.81
C LEU A 276 17.34 -14.59 9.59
N ARG A 277 16.52 -14.98 10.56
CA ARG A 277 15.54 -16.07 10.43
C ARG A 277 14.10 -15.55 10.32
N PHE A 278 13.45 -15.69 9.16
CA PHE A 278 12.04 -15.31 8.99
C PHE A 278 11.10 -16.07 9.92
N GLU A 279 10.04 -15.42 10.41
CA GLU A 279 8.96 -16.11 11.09
C GLU A 279 8.27 -17.10 10.16
N LEU A 280 8.06 -18.32 10.65
CA LEU A 280 7.36 -19.35 9.90
C LEU A 280 5.87 -18.97 9.78
N PRO A 281 5.29 -18.93 8.57
CA PRO A 281 3.88 -18.62 8.38
C PRO A 281 2.98 -19.55 9.22
N GLU A 282 1.88 -19.03 9.75
CA GLU A 282 1.00 -19.79 10.65
C GLU A 282 0.44 -21.06 9.99
N THR A 283 0.17 -21.01 8.69
CA THR A 283 -0.26 -22.17 7.89
C THR A 283 0.80 -23.27 7.84
N PHE A 284 2.09 -22.91 7.78
CA PHE A 284 3.21 -23.85 7.74
C PHE A 284 3.46 -24.52 9.10
N LYS A 285 3.11 -23.85 10.22
CA LYS A 285 3.21 -24.42 11.56
C LYS A 285 2.25 -25.60 11.76
N ARG A 286 1.05 -25.51 11.19
CA ARG A 286 0.01 -26.55 11.32
C ARG A 286 0.21 -27.68 10.33
N ASN A 287 0.42 -27.35 9.06
CA ASN A 287 0.64 -28.32 8.00
C ASN A 287 1.57 -27.73 6.93
N ARG A 288 2.83 -28.19 6.93
CA ARG A 288 3.89 -27.69 6.04
C ARG A 288 3.59 -27.84 4.55
N PHE A 289 2.75 -28.80 4.16
CA PHE A 289 2.42 -29.07 2.76
C PHE A 289 1.00 -28.65 2.39
N SER A 290 0.27 -27.99 3.29
CA SER A 290 -1.11 -27.53 3.05
C SER A 290 -1.23 -26.67 1.78
N TRP A 291 -0.25 -25.82 1.50
CA TRP A 291 -0.22 -24.94 0.33
C TRP A 291 -0.20 -25.68 -1.02
N LEU A 292 0.15 -26.98 -1.05
CA LEU A 292 0.09 -27.80 -2.26
C LEU A 292 -1.31 -28.35 -2.55
N SER A 293 -2.19 -28.42 -1.54
CA SER A 293 -3.51 -29.04 -1.69
C SER A 293 -4.47 -28.17 -2.49
N ASP A 294 -5.46 -28.82 -3.11
CA ASP A 294 -6.54 -28.13 -3.82
C ASP A 294 -7.55 -27.50 -2.86
N GLU A 295 -7.74 -28.11 -1.69
CA GLU A 295 -8.56 -27.57 -0.60
C GLU A 295 -8.05 -26.21 -0.12
N GLU A 296 -6.74 -26.07 0.14
CA GLU A 296 -6.18 -24.79 0.59
C GLU A 296 -6.19 -23.75 -0.53
N PHE A 297 -5.98 -24.17 -1.78
CA PHE A 297 -6.11 -23.29 -2.94
C PHE A 297 -7.54 -22.73 -3.07
N GLY A 298 -8.55 -23.59 -2.93
CA GLY A 298 -9.96 -23.17 -2.89
C GLY A 298 -10.29 -22.30 -1.68
N ARG A 299 -9.84 -22.69 -0.49
CA ARG A 299 -10.08 -21.95 0.76
C ARG A 299 -9.49 -20.54 0.72
N GLN A 300 -8.26 -20.38 0.22
CA GLN A 300 -7.61 -19.06 0.11
C GLN A 300 -8.31 -18.12 -0.86
N THR A 301 -9.07 -18.64 -1.82
CA THR A 301 -9.92 -17.81 -2.69
C THR A 301 -11.05 -17.12 -1.89
N LEU A 302 -11.48 -17.67 -0.76
CA LEU A 302 -12.54 -17.12 0.09
C LEU A 302 -12.01 -16.45 1.37
N ALA A 303 -10.90 -16.95 1.91
CA ALA A 303 -10.36 -16.56 3.21
C ALA A 303 -8.82 -16.51 3.22
N GLY A 304 -8.24 -16.15 2.08
CA GLY A 304 -6.81 -15.87 1.91
C GLY A 304 -6.55 -14.36 1.81
N MET A 305 -5.49 -13.98 1.08
CA MET A 305 -5.10 -12.57 0.94
C MET A 305 -6.03 -11.78 0.01
N ASN A 306 -6.60 -12.42 -1.01
CA ASN A 306 -7.44 -11.77 -2.02
C ASN A 306 -8.85 -12.38 -2.12
N PRO A 307 -9.69 -12.28 -1.08
CA PRO A 307 -11.03 -12.88 -1.08
C PRO A 307 -12.06 -12.10 -1.92
N LEU A 308 -11.63 -11.13 -2.72
CA LEU A 308 -12.49 -10.16 -3.42
C LEU A 308 -12.72 -10.49 -4.90
N SER A 309 -11.96 -11.44 -5.46
CA SER A 309 -11.89 -11.63 -6.92
C SER A 309 -12.79 -12.73 -7.47
N ILE A 310 -13.23 -13.65 -6.60
CA ILE A 310 -14.14 -14.74 -6.97
C ILE A 310 -15.54 -14.22 -7.32
N LYS A 311 -16.13 -14.78 -8.37
CA LYS A 311 -17.47 -14.43 -8.87
C LYS A 311 -18.27 -15.70 -9.13
N ARG A 312 -19.59 -15.60 -9.02
CA ARG A 312 -20.50 -16.66 -9.49
C ARG A 312 -20.52 -16.69 -11.03
N VAL A 313 -20.46 -17.87 -11.62
CA VAL A 313 -20.67 -18.04 -13.06
C VAL A 313 -22.14 -17.81 -13.38
N THR A 314 -22.42 -16.89 -14.31
CA THR A 314 -23.78 -16.52 -14.73
C THR A 314 -24.04 -16.71 -16.22
N ASN A 315 -22.98 -16.76 -17.02
CA ASN A 315 -23.04 -16.96 -18.47
C ASN A 315 -22.22 -18.20 -18.84
N TRP A 316 -22.76 -19.02 -19.74
CA TRP A 316 -22.11 -20.22 -20.27
C TRP A 316 -22.47 -20.41 -21.76
N PRO A 317 -21.51 -20.66 -22.67
CA PRO A 317 -20.06 -20.74 -22.44
C PRO A 317 -19.46 -19.40 -21.98
N ILE A 318 -18.26 -19.44 -21.40
CA ILE A 318 -17.57 -18.24 -20.92
C ILE A 318 -16.93 -17.52 -22.11
N MET A 319 -17.20 -16.21 -22.24
CA MET A 319 -16.74 -15.38 -23.35
C MET A 319 -15.88 -14.21 -22.86
N SER A 320 -14.81 -13.90 -23.61
CA SER A 320 -14.03 -12.66 -23.47
C SER A 320 -14.75 -11.48 -24.13
N ASN A 321 -14.66 -10.30 -23.52
CA ASN A 321 -15.15 -9.03 -24.08
C ASN A 321 -14.07 -8.29 -24.90
N LEU A 322 -12.85 -8.82 -24.98
CA LEU A 322 -11.76 -8.22 -25.74
C LEU A 322 -11.97 -8.39 -27.24
N ASP A 323 -11.45 -7.44 -28.04
CA ASP A 323 -11.57 -7.47 -29.51
C ASP A 323 -10.96 -8.77 -30.09
N PRO A 324 -11.78 -9.65 -30.71
CA PRO A 324 -11.30 -10.90 -31.28
C PRO A 324 -10.24 -10.74 -32.37
N LYS A 325 -10.23 -9.60 -33.07
CA LYS A 325 -9.23 -9.32 -34.11
C LYS A 325 -7.84 -9.13 -33.52
N ILE A 326 -7.75 -8.65 -32.28
CA ILE A 326 -6.49 -8.40 -31.59
C ILE A 326 -6.11 -9.63 -30.74
N TYR A 327 -7.08 -10.24 -30.06
CA TYR A 327 -6.80 -11.21 -29.00
C TYR A 327 -7.14 -12.66 -29.35
N GLY A 328 -7.74 -12.92 -30.52
CA GLY A 328 -8.11 -14.25 -31.00
C GLY A 328 -9.54 -14.67 -30.61
N ASN A 329 -9.84 -15.96 -30.70
CA ASN A 329 -11.19 -16.47 -30.40
C ASN A 329 -11.59 -16.11 -28.95
N PRO A 330 -12.73 -15.41 -28.75
CA PRO A 330 -13.18 -14.98 -27.41
C PRO A 330 -13.75 -16.10 -26.55
N GLU A 331 -14.18 -17.22 -27.12
CA GLU A 331 -14.77 -18.34 -26.38
C GLU A 331 -13.72 -19.09 -25.56
N SER A 332 -13.99 -19.32 -24.27
CA SER A 332 -13.13 -20.09 -23.37
C SER A 332 -12.99 -21.55 -23.82
N ALA A 333 -11.83 -22.14 -23.57
CA ALA A 333 -11.60 -23.57 -23.75
C ALA A 333 -12.23 -24.45 -22.65
N LEU A 334 -12.86 -23.84 -21.63
CA LEU A 334 -13.64 -24.54 -20.61
C LEU A 334 -14.96 -25.05 -21.21
N THR A 335 -14.96 -26.27 -21.72
CA THR A 335 -16.13 -26.90 -22.36
C THR A 335 -17.07 -27.56 -21.34
N THR A 336 -18.36 -27.68 -21.66
CA THR A 336 -19.35 -28.36 -20.82
C THR A 336 -18.91 -29.78 -20.47
N ALA A 337 -18.52 -30.58 -21.47
CA ALA A 337 -18.10 -31.96 -21.27
C ALA A 337 -16.90 -32.11 -20.31
N LEU A 338 -15.92 -31.19 -20.38
CA LEU A 338 -14.78 -31.18 -19.47
C LEU A 338 -15.23 -30.87 -18.04
N VAL A 339 -16.07 -29.86 -17.86
CA VAL A 339 -16.48 -29.41 -16.52
C VAL A 339 -17.47 -30.39 -15.88
N ASP A 340 -18.41 -30.94 -16.63
CA ASP A 340 -19.31 -32.02 -16.16
C ASP A 340 -18.50 -33.19 -15.61
N THR A 341 -17.44 -33.59 -16.30
CA THR A 341 -16.55 -34.68 -15.85
C THR A 341 -15.85 -34.34 -14.53
N GLN A 342 -15.45 -33.08 -14.31
CA GLN A 342 -14.78 -32.66 -13.07
C GLN A 342 -15.75 -32.48 -11.89
N ILE A 343 -17.00 -32.12 -12.16
CA ILE A 343 -18.07 -32.02 -11.16
C ILE A 343 -18.55 -33.43 -10.76
N ASN A 344 -18.76 -34.32 -11.72
CA ASN A 344 -19.17 -35.73 -11.59
C ASN A 344 -20.56 -35.98 -10.98
N ILE A 345 -21.09 -35.06 -10.16
CA ILE A 345 -22.36 -35.25 -9.43
C ILE A 345 -23.57 -34.53 -10.05
N MET A 346 -23.33 -33.59 -10.97
CA MET A 346 -24.36 -32.82 -11.67
C MET A 346 -23.81 -32.17 -12.93
N THR A 347 -24.69 -31.65 -13.77
CA THR A 347 -24.33 -30.91 -14.98
C THR A 347 -23.92 -29.47 -14.68
N VAL A 348 -23.17 -28.84 -15.58
CA VAL A 348 -22.84 -27.41 -15.53
C VAL A 348 -24.09 -26.55 -15.44
N GLU A 349 -25.12 -26.85 -16.21
CA GLU A 349 -26.39 -26.11 -16.23
C GLU A 349 -27.08 -26.15 -14.85
N GLU A 350 -27.09 -27.32 -14.20
CA GLU A 350 -27.61 -27.47 -12.84
C GLU A 350 -26.75 -26.72 -11.83
N ALA A 351 -25.42 -26.85 -11.90
CA ALA A 351 -24.50 -26.15 -11.01
C ALA A 351 -24.63 -24.63 -11.09
N ILE A 352 -24.84 -24.07 -12.29
CA ILE A 352 -25.09 -22.63 -12.48
C ILE A 352 -26.46 -22.25 -11.88
N LYS A 353 -27.51 -23.03 -12.15
CA LYS A 353 -28.86 -22.79 -11.63
C LYS A 353 -28.90 -22.81 -10.10
N GLU A 354 -28.19 -23.74 -9.49
CA GLU A 354 -28.05 -23.88 -8.04
C GLU A 354 -27.02 -22.94 -7.42
N LYS A 355 -26.34 -22.10 -8.23
CA LYS A 355 -25.34 -21.12 -7.79
C LYS A 355 -24.10 -21.76 -7.15
N ARG A 356 -23.72 -22.94 -7.63
CA ARG A 356 -22.60 -23.75 -7.14
C ARG A 356 -21.34 -23.63 -7.99
N LEU A 357 -21.40 -22.96 -9.14
CA LEU A 357 -20.25 -22.74 -10.01
C LEU A 357 -19.69 -21.31 -9.86
N PHE A 358 -18.38 -21.22 -9.60
CA PHE A 358 -17.66 -19.98 -9.35
C PHE A 358 -16.41 -19.88 -10.21
N ILE A 359 -15.92 -18.65 -10.40
CA ILE A 359 -14.77 -18.35 -11.23
C ILE A 359 -13.95 -17.20 -10.65
N ILE A 360 -12.63 -17.31 -10.76
CA ILE A 360 -11.73 -16.16 -10.79
C ILE A 360 -11.31 -15.96 -12.25
N ASP A 361 -11.67 -14.81 -12.83
CA ASP A 361 -11.39 -14.48 -14.23
C ASP A 361 -10.46 -13.27 -14.32
N TYR A 362 -9.17 -13.54 -14.57
CA TYR A 362 -8.15 -12.54 -14.85
C TYR A 362 -7.82 -12.45 -16.34
N HIS A 363 -8.55 -13.18 -17.20
CA HIS A 363 -8.25 -13.24 -18.62
C HIS A 363 -8.31 -11.84 -19.24
N ASP A 364 -9.45 -11.16 -19.18
CA ASP A 364 -9.62 -9.88 -19.87
C ASP A 364 -8.76 -8.77 -19.25
N ALA A 365 -8.51 -8.84 -17.93
CA ALA A 365 -7.68 -7.87 -17.24
C ALA A 365 -6.19 -7.98 -17.60
N LEU A 366 -5.67 -9.21 -17.80
CA LEU A 366 -4.23 -9.44 -17.97
C LEU A 366 -3.81 -9.73 -19.41
N LEU A 367 -4.70 -10.27 -20.25
CA LEU A 367 -4.38 -10.62 -21.63
C LEU A 367 -3.78 -9.44 -22.45
N PRO A 368 -4.24 -8.18 -22.29
CA PRO A 368 -3.64 -7.01 -22.96
C PRO A 368 -2.15 -6.81 -22.66
N PHE A 369 -1.66 -7.31 -21.52
CA PHE A 369 -0.27 -7.15 -21.08
C PHE A 369 0.61 -8.35 -21.41
N VAL A 370 0.02 -9.51 -21.76
CA VAL A 370 0.76 -10.78 -21.95
C VAL A 370 1.89 -10.65 -22.96
N ASN A 371 1.62 -10.12 -24.16
CA ASN A 371 2.66 -9.97 -25.19
C ASN A 371 3.76 -8.98 -24.79
N LYS A 372 3.43 -7.94 -24.01
CA LYS A 372 4.43 -6.96 -23.53
C LYS A 372 5.34 -7.59 -22.49
N VAL A 373 4.76 -8.29 -21.51
CA VAL A 373 5.54 -8.96 -20.45
C VAL A 373 6.45 -10.03 -21.04
N ARG A 374 5.96 -10.89 -21.93
CA ARG A 374 6.75 -11.99 -22.51
C ARG A 374 7.92 -11.54 -23.42
N LYS A 375 8.02 -10.25 -23.76
CA LYS A 375 9.21 -9.67 -24.42
C LYS A 375 10.35 -9.41 -23.43
N LEU A 376 10.05 -9.32 -22.13
CA LEU A 376 11.05 -9.13 -21.09
C LEU A 376 11.75 -10.47 -20.80
N GLU A 377 13.07 -10.40 -20.67
CA GLU A 377 13.90 -11.59 -20.46
C GLU A 377 13.48 -12.34 -19.19
N ASN A 378 13.41 -13.68 -19.27
CA ASN A 378 13.09 -14.57 -18.15
C ASN A 378 11.72 -14.33 -17.49
N THR A 379 10.76 -13.74 -18.20
CA THR A 379 9.39 -13.54 -17.69
C THR A 379 8.35 -14.25 -18.54
N THR A 380 7.21 -14.57 -17.93
CA THR A 380 6.05 -15.12 -18.61
C THR A 380 4.77 -14.63 -17.94
N LEU A 381 3.71 -14.48 -18.74
CA LEU A 381 2.37 -14.14 -18.28
C LEU A 381 1.36 -14.88 -19.15
N TYR A 382 0.20 -15.21 -18.56
CA TYR A 382 -0.98 -15.75 -19.24
C TYR A 382 -2.22 -15.01 -18.74
N GLY A 383 -3.24 -14.87 -19.57
CA GLY A 383 -4.59 -14.59 -19.08
C GLY A 383 -5.16 -15.88 -18.49
N SER A 384 -5.53 -15.89 -17.21
CA SER A 384 -6.01 -17.09 -16.52
C SER A 384 -7.48 -17.04 -16.17
N ARG A 385 -8.17 -18.18 -16.27
CA ARG A 385 -9.48 -18.41 -15.65
C ARG A 385 -9.40 -19.64 -14.77
N THR A 386 -9.86 -19.53 -13.52
CA THR A 386 -9.90 -20.65 -12.59
C THR A 386 -11.35 -20.91 -12.20
N LEU A 387 -11.84 -22.11 -12.51
CA LEU A 387 -13.20 -22.53 -12.22
C LEU A 387 -13.24 -23.33 -10.92
N PHE A 388 -14.27 -23.11 -10.12
CA PHE A 388 -14.48 -23.74 -8.83
C PHE A 388 -15.93 -24.21 -8.68
N PHE A 389 -16.12 -25.26 -7.88
CA PHE A 389 -17.41 -25.83 -7.53
C PHE A 389 -17.61 -25.83 -6.02
N LEU A 390 -18.80 -25.44 -5.58
CA LEU A 390 -19.21 -25.57 -4.18
C LEU A 390 -19.71 -26.99 -3.91
N ASP A 391 -18.89 -27.74 -3.19
CA ASP A 391 -19.22 -29.08 -2.71
C ASP A 391 -20.05 -28.95 -1.42
N ASP A 392 -21.32 -29.35 -1.47
CA ASP A 392 -22.23 -29.27 -0.34
C ASP A 392 -21.95 -30.33 0.73
N GLU A 393 -21.36 -31.48 0.37
CA GLU A 393 -21.02 -32.51 1.35
C GLU A 393 -19.84 -32.08 2.20
N GLN A 394 -18.80 -31.56 1.54
CA GLN A 394 -17.59 -31.11 2.21
C GLN A 394 -17.70 -29.66 2.71
N GLN A 395 -18.70 -28.89 2.26
CA GLN A 395 -18.84 -27.45 2.51
C GLN A 395 -17.56 -26.68 2.12
N THR A 396 -16.91 -27.10 1.03
CA THR A 396 -15.66 -26.50 0.54
C THR A 396 -15.75 -26.11 -0.93
N LEU A 397 -14.86 -25.19 -1.32
CA LEU A 397 -14.72 -24.75 -2.69
C LEU A 397 -13.67 -25.62 -3.41
N LYS A 398 -14.13 -26.52 -4.27
CA LYS A 398 -13.28 -27.44 -5.04
C LYS A 398 -12.82 -26.77 -6.35
N PRO A 399 -11.51 -26.63 -6.62
CA PRO A 399 -11.05 -26.19 -7.94
C PRO A 399 -11.30 -27.28 -8.99
N LEU A 400 -11.84 -26.90 -10.14
CA LEU A 400 -12.19 -27.82 -11.22
C LEU A 400 -11.20 -27.76 -12.38
N ALA A 401 -10.83 -26.55 -12.80
CA ALA A 401 -10.02 -26.35 -14.00
C ALA A 401 -9.36 -24.97 -14.00
N ILE A 402 -8.22 -24.86 -14.68
CA ILE A 402 -7.52 -23.61 -14.97
C ILE A 402 -7.29 -23.52 -16.47
N GLU A 403 -7.86 -22.50 -17.09
CA GLU A 403 -7.52 -22.09 -18.45
C GLU A 403 -6.35 -21.11 -18.42
N LEU A 404 -5.32 -21.34 -19.22
CA LEU A 404 -4.23 -20.39 -19.47
C LEU A 404 -4.24 -19.97 -20.94
N THR A 405 -4.30 -18.66 -21.19
CA THR A 405 -4.37 -18.09 -22.53
C THR A 405 -3.18 -17.17 -22.82
N ARG A 406 -2.62 -17.31 -24.01
CA ARG A 406 -1.69 -16.38 -24.65
C ARG A 406 -2.36 -15.82 -25.91
N PRO A 407 -2.42 -14.49 -26.08
CA PRO A 407 -2.99 -13.90 -27.29
C PRO A 407 -2.10 -14.23 -28.51
N PRO A 408 -2.61 -14.05 -29.74
CA PRO A 408 -1.78 -14.15 -30.93
C PRO A 408 -0.67 -13.09 -30.91
N ASN A 409 0.40 -13.36 -31.63
CA ASN A 409 1.45 -12.40 -31.96
C ASN A 409 1.95 -12.66 -33.39
N ASP A 410 2.87 -11.82 -33.87
CA ASP A 410 3.37 -11.85 -35.25
C ASP A 410 3.91 -13.23 -35.68
N LEU A 411 4.30 -14.08 -34.72
CA LEU A 411 4.92 -15.39 -34.97
C LEU A 411 4.03 -16.58 -34.67
N LYS A 412 3.02 -16.42 -33.79
CA LYS A 412 2.25 -17.54 -33.25
C LYS A 412 0.77 -17.19 -33.11
N PRO A 413 -0.13 -18.12 -33.46
CA PRO A 413 -1.55 -17.93 -33.20
C PRO A 413 -1.84 -17.87 -31.69
N GLN A 414 -3.08 -17.52 -31.38
CA GLN A 414 -3.63 -17.63 -30.03
C GLN A 414 -3.39 -19.06 -29.53
N TRP A 415 -2.94 -19.17 -28.28
CA TRP A 415 -2.79 -20.44 -27.60
C TRP A 415 -3.62 -20.38 -26.34
N LYS A 416 -4.46 -21.38 -26.11
CA LYS A 416 -5.23 -21.56 -24.88
C LYS A 416 -5.26 -23.04 -24.55
N GLU A 417 -5.01 -23.38 -23.30
CA GLU A 417 -5.07 -24.76 -22.80
C GLU A 417 -5.74 -24.79 -21.43
N VAL A 418 -6.42 -25.91 -21.15
CA VAL A 418 -7.10 -26.17 -19.88
C VAL A 418 -6.38 -27.27 -19.14
N TYR A 419 -6.11 -27.04 -17.86
CA TYR A 419 -5.54 -28.01 -16.94
C TYR A 419 -6.57 -28.33 -15.86
N THR A 420 -6.69 -29.59 -15.48
CA THR A 420 -7.59 -30.08 -14.43
C THR A 420 -6.78 -30.79 -13.34
N PRO A 421 -7.34 -31.01 -12.13
CA PRO A 421 -6.73 -31.88 -11.14
C PRO A 421 -6.27 -33.21 -11.75
N GLY A 422 -5.00 -33.56 -11.50
CA GLY A 422 -4.32 -34.65 -12.18
C GLY A 422 -4.77 -36.04 -11.73
N THR A 423 -4.75 -37.01 -12.65
CA THR A 423 -5.03 -38.43 -12.40
C THR A 423 -3.77 -39.30 -12.46
N CYS A 424 -2.65 -38.75 -12.93
CA CYS A 424 -1.33 -39.35 -12.97
C CYS A 424 -0.23 -38.31 -12.70
N ALA A 425 0.99 -38.77 -12.43
CA ALA A 425 2.12 -37.91 -12.04
C ALA A 425 2.32 -36.70 -12.99
N THR A 426 2.31 -36.91 -14.31
CA THR A 426 2.49 -35.81 -15.27
C THR A 426 1.36 -34.79 -15.19
N SER A 427 0.10 -35.24 -15.21
CA SER A 427 -1.06 -34.35 -15.10
C SER A 427 -1.10 -33.61 -13.76
N GLU A 428 -0.66 -34.24 -12.68
CA GLU A 428 -0.62 -33.64 -11.35
C GLU A 428 0.43 -32.52 -11.27
N TRP A 429 1.59 -32.71 -11.90
CA TRP A 429 2.60 -31.65 -12.01
C TRP A 429 2.16 -30.50 -12.92
N LEU A 430 1.50 -30.79 -14.05
CA LEU A 430 0.92 -29.75 -14.91
C LEU A 430 -0.16 -28.95 -14.19
N TRP A 431 -1.02 -29.61 -13.41
CA TRP A 431 -2.01 -28.95 -12.57
C TRP A 431 -1.37 -28.01 -11.54
N LYS A 432 -0.32 -28.46 -10.84
CA LYS A 432 0.43 -27.62 -9.90
C LYS A 432 1.04 -26.40 -10.59
N LEU A 433 1.61 -26.57 -11.79
CA LEU A 433 2.13 -25.45 -12.58
C LEU A 433 1.03 -24.47 -13.03
N ALA A 434 -0.15 -24.98 -13.39
CA ALA A 434 -1.30 -24.14 -13.71
C ALA A 434 -1.75 -23.31 -12.49
N LYS A 435 -1.82 -23.92 -11.30
CA LYS A 435 -2.09 -23.21 -10.04
C LYS A 435 -1.06 -22.10 -9.78
N VAL A 436 0.22 -22.36 -10.01
CA VAL A 436 1.29 -21.33 -9.87
C VAL A 436 1.02 -20.13 -10.78
N HIS A 437 0.63 -20.36 -12.04
CA HIS A 437 0.29 -19.26 -12.95
C HIS A 437 -0.97 -18.50 -12.52
N ALA A 438 -2.02 -19.21 -12.10
CA ALA A 438 -3.24 -18.58 -11.58
C ALA A 438 -2.95 -17.75 -10.31
N LEU A 439 -2.13 -18.26 -9.38
CA LEU A 439 -1.72 -17.56 -8.17
C LEU A 439 -0.79 -16.37 -8.44
N ALA A 440 0.08 -16.46 -9.44
CA ALA A 440 0.91 -15.32 -9.85
C ALA A 440 0.04 -14.17 -10.36
N ASN A 441 -0.99 -14.49 -11.15
CA ASN A 441 -1.98 -13.52 -11.61
C ASN A 441 -2.78 -12.94 -10.44
N ASP A 442 -3.28 -13.80 -9.53
CA ASP A 442 -4.01 -13.38 -8.33
C ASP A 442 -3.18 -12.47 -7.43
N THR A 443 -1.91 -12.80 -7.22
CA THR A 443 -0.99 -12.00 -6.39
C THR A 443 -0.72 -10.64 -7.03
N GLY A 444 -0.51 -10.60 -8.36
CA GLY A 444 -0.31 -9.35 -9.09
C GLY A 444 -1.55 -8.47 -9.04
N TYR A 445 -2.74 -9.05 -9.24
CA TYR A 445 -4.00 -8.32 -9.13
C TYR A 445 -4.26 -7.84 -7.71
N HIS A 446 -4.04 -8.69 -6.71
CA HIS A 446 -4.15 -8.33 -5.31
C HIS A 446 -3.29 -7.11 -4.95
N GLN A 447 -2.00 -7.16 -5.27
CA GLN A 447 -1.05 -6.11 -4.86
C GLN A 447 -1.21 -4.79 -5.61
N LEU A 448 -1.78 -4.80 -6.81
CA LEU A 448 -1.90 -3.61 -7.65
C LEU A 448 -3.31 -3.03 -7.72
N ILE A 449 -4.33 -3.84 -7.39
CA ILE A 449 -5.74 -3.47 -7.56
C ILE A 449 -6.54 -3.63 -6.27
N SER A 450 -6.43 -4.77 -5.57
CA SER A 450 -7.26 -5.03 -4.39
C SER A 450 -6.75 -4.34 -3.11
N HIS A 451 -5.43 -4.34 -2.90
CA HIS A 451 -4.74 -3.76 -1.75
C HIS A 451 -4.38 -2.30 -2.04
#